data_AF-A0AA39HB71-F1
#
_entry.id   AF-A0AA39HB71-F1
#
_cell.length_a   1.000
_cell.length_b   1.000
_cell.length_c   1.000
_cell.angle_alpha   90.00
_cell.angle_beta   90.00
_cell.angle_gamma   90.00
#
_symmetry.space_group_name_H-M   'P 1'
#
loop_
_entity.id
_entity.type
_entity.pdbx_description
1 polymer ?
#
loop_
_entity_poly.entity_id
_entity_poly.type
_entity_poly.pdbx_seq_one_letter_code
_entity_poly.pdbx_strand_id
1 'polypeptide(L)'
;MWYVLAIAEFSLAIALWGATFILFAAILRKNSLRTLFKNSPPLASVFIACSVSGVLSLCFLSLWILTLEAIHPVLREYPDFMLIMDMLVQCSRFLYDVATLSLFVRRISVLLYPLKPKALTTGQVVATVIIGCAVVAAVVQLYALNIFGDTTPIPEGCFSGLCMPQMKSKYTLAFILRLVLTTSIIVAGTTFLILLHKKNLVFKSAADLRVNKMLQYVFYLRIVIELIPSLLDTILLHTVTVSIASTIGPYTVVGYAIECFASTFLYYKVLSKKTYKIGTTKKYYAWWRSKGTLATTTE
;
A
#
# COMPACT_ATOMS: atom_id res chain seq x y z
N MET A 1 -2.36 31.19 -6.74
CA MET A 1 -3.43 30.16 -6.69
C MET A 1 -2.86 28.76 -6.44
N TRP A 2 -1.91 28.30 -7.26
CA TRP A 2 -1.31 26.95 -7.14
C TRP A 2 -0.64 26.64 -5.79
N TYR A 3 -0.02 27.64 -5.16
CA TYR A 3 0.54 27.53 -3.82
C TYR A 3 -0.47 27.04 -2.76
N VAL A 4 -1.65 27.67 -2.71
CA VAL A 4 -2.71 27.34 -1.74
C VAL A 4 -3.24 25.92 -1.98
N LEU A 5 -3.36 25.53 -3.26
CA LEU A 5 -3.75 24.17 -3.63
C LEU A 5 -2.73 23.14 -3.14
N ALA A 6 -1.43 23.37 -3.37
CA ALA A 6 -0.37 22.47 -2.92
C ALA A 6 -0.38 22.28 -1.39
N ILE A 7 -0.54 23.37 -0.62
CA ILE A 7 -0.65 23.30 0.85
C ILE A 7 -1.89 22.52 1.27
N ALA A 8 -3.03 22.73 0.61
CA ALA A 8 -4.25 21.98 0.90
C ALA A 8 -4.07 20.47 0.63
N GLU A 9 -3.41 20.11 -0.47
CA GLU A 9 -3.10 18.72 -0.81
C GLU A 9 -2.16 18.08 0.22
N PHE A 10 -1.08 18.77 0.60
CA PHE A 10 -0.15 18.27 1.62
C PHE A 10 -0.84 18.10 2.98
N SER A 11 -1.68 19.07 3.37
CA SER A 11 -2.45 19.01 4.62
C SER A 11 -3.44 17.86 4.63
N LEU A 12 -4.13 17.63 3.51
CA LEU A 12 -5.04 16.49 3.35
C LEU A 12 -4.28 15.16 3.46
N ALA A 13 -3.12 15.04 2.81
CA ALA A 13 -2.28 13.85 2.90
C ALA A 13 -1.81 13.58 4.34
N ILE A 14 -1.39 14.61 5.08
CA ILE A 14 -1.02 14.50 6.49
C ILE A 14 -2.20 14.00 7.33
N ALA A 15 -3.40 14.57 7.14
CA ALA A 15 -4.60 14.16 7.86
C ALA A 15 -4.95 12.69 7.58
N LEU A 16 -4.86 12.25 6.32
CA LEU A 16 -5.11 10.86 5.92
C LEU A 16 -4.10 9.88 6.53
N TRP A 17 -2.82 10.25 6.57
CA TRP A 17 -1.79 9.45 7.25
C TRP A 17 -2.03 9.37 8.76
N GLY A 18 -2.38 10.49 9.41
CA GLY A 18 -2.78 10.51 10.81
C GLY A 18 -3.96 9.57 11.09
N ALA A 19 -5.01 9.62 10.28
CA ALA A 19 -6.17 8.73 10.37
C ALA A 19 -5.77 7.25 10.15
N THR A 20 -4.84 6.99 9.22
CA THR A 20 -4.31 5.64 8.97
C THR A 20 -3.59 5.09 10.19
N PHE A 21 -2.75 5.89 10.86
CA PHE A 21 -2.07 5.47 12.09
C PHE A 21 -3.03 5.22 13.26
N ILE A 22 -4.09 6.04 13.40
CA ILE A 22 -5.14 5.79 14.40
C ILE A 22 -5.82 4.44 14.14
N LEU A 23 -6.14 4.13 12.88
CA LEU A 23 -6.71 2.84 12.51
C LEU A 23 -5.74 1.69 12.75
N PHE A 24 -4.45 1.86 12.47
CA PHE A 24 -3.42 0.86 12.83
C PHE A 24 -3.38 0.60 14.31
N ALA A 25 -3.31 1.65 15.14
CA ALA A 25 -3.35 1.50 16.59
C ALA A 25 -4.61 0.74 17.04
N ALA A 26 -5.77 1.03 16.44
CA ALA A 26 -7.02 0.32 16.72
C ALA A 26 -7.00 -1.16 16.27
N ILE A 27 -6.34 -1.49 15.16
CA ILE A 27 -6.13 -2.86 14.69
C ILE A 27 -5.20 -3.61 15.65
N LEU A 28 -4.09 -2.99 16.05
CA LEU A 28 -3.07 -3.59 16.93
C LEU A 28 -3.59 -3.84 18.35
N ARG A 29 -4.46 -2.95 18.85
CA ARG A 29 -5.17 -3.18 20.12
C ARG A 29 -6.06 -4.42 20.07
N LYS A 30 -6.63 -4.75 18.91
CA LYS A 30 -7.52 -5.92 18.74
C LYS A 30 -6.74 -7.20 18.47
N ASN A 31 -5.64 -7.14 17.73
CA ASN A 31 -4.80 -8.29 17.39
C ASN A 31 -3.33 -7.90 17.44
N SER A 32 -2.52 -8.67 18.16
CA SER A 32 -1.07 -8.46 18.14
C SER A 32 -0.51 -8.63 16.72
N LEU A 33 0.53 -7.86 16.37
CA LEU A 33 1.26 -8.01 15.10
C LEU A 33 1.73 -9.46 14.88
N ARG A 34 2.16 -10.13 15.95
CA ARG A 34 2.60 -11.53 15.90
C ARG A 34 1.46 -12.47 15.49
N THR A 35 0.27 -12.27 16.03
CA THR A 35 -0.94 -13.01 15.64
C THR A 35 -1.31 -12.74 14.19
N LEU A 36 -1.20 -11.48 13.75
CA LEU A 36 -1.49 -11.09 12.38
C LEU A 36 -0.52 -11.76 11.38
N PHE A 37 0.77 -11.72 11.68
CA PHE A 37 1.81 -12.33 10.87
C PHE A 37 1.65 -13.84 10.77
N LYS A 38 1.35 -14.51 11.91
CA LYS A 38 1.09 -15.97 11.93
C LYS A 38 -0.11 -16.37 11.08
N ASN A 39 -1.15 -15.55 11.05
CA ASN A 39 -2.39 -15.85 10.32
C ASN A 39 -2.29 -15.50 8.83
N SER A 40 -1.69 -14.36 8.49
CA SER A 40 -1.56 -13.91 7.11
C SER A 40 -0.30 -13.05 6.91
N PRO A 41 0.87 -13.67 6.65
CA PRO A 41 2.13 -12.96 6.46
C PRO A 41 2.10 -11.83 5.41
N PRO A 42 1.54 -12.00 4.19
CA PRO A 42 1.52 -10.94 3.19
C PRO A 42 0.64 -9.75 3.58
N LEU A 43 -0.36 -9.99 4.42
CA LEU A 43 -1.21 -8.90 4.87
C LEU A 43 -0.49 -8.09 5.94
N ALA A 44 0.21 -8.77 6.85
CA ALA A 44 1.08 -8.11 7.80
C ALA A 44 2.22 -7.33 7.11
N SER A 45 2.80 -7.86 6.03
CA SER A 45 3.81 -7.12 5.27
C SER A 45 3.25 -5.86 4.61
N VAL A 46 2.03 -5.90 4.06
CA VAL A 46 1.35 -4.69 3.55
C VAL A 46 1.17 -3.66 4.68
N PHE A 47 0.78 -4.08 5.88
CA PHE A 47 0.65 -3.16 7.03
C PHE A 47 1.97 -2.54 7.46
N ILE A 48 3.03 -3.33 7.51
CA ILE A 48 4.37 -2.84 7.86
C ILE A 48 4.86 -1.87 6.78
N ALA A 49 4.75 -2.23 5.51
CA ALA A 49 5.15 -1.36 4.39
C ALA A 49 4.36 -0.05 4.42
N CYS A 50 3.04 -0.11 4.57
CA CYS A 50 2.18 1.07 4.68
C CYS A 50 2.54 1.95 5.89
N SER A 51 2.91 1.36 7.03
CA SER A 51 3.36 2.11 8.21
C SER A 51 4.68 2.83 7.96
N VAL A 52 5.66 2.14 7.38
CA VAL A 52 6.97 2.73 7.03
C VAL A 52 6.77 3.88 6.02
N SER A 53 5.96 3.64 4.98
CA SER A 53 5.63 4.65 3.99
C SER A 53 4.92 5.86 4.59
N GLY A 54 4.02 5.65 5.56
CA GLY A 54 3.34 6.74 6.24
C GLY A 54 4.28 7.63 7.04
N VAL A 55 5.24 7.04 7.76
CA VAL A 55 6.22 7.82 8.54
C VAL A 55 7.09 8.65 7.60
N LEU A 56 7.65 8.02 6.55
CA LEU A 56 8.49 8.72 5.58
C LEU A 56 7.72 9.81 4.83
N SER A 57 6.46 9.53 4.46
CA SER A 57 5.59 10.50 3.78
C SER A 57 5.26 11.68 4.69
N LEU A 58 4.96 11.46 5.97
CA LEU A 58 4.71 12.56 6.92
C LEU A 58 5.93 13.47 7.07
N CYS A 59 7.14 12.90 7.19
CA CYS A 59 8.37 13.67 7.23
C CYS A 59 8.56 14.48 5.94
N PHE A 60 8.41 13.85 4.78
CA PHE A 60 8.54 14.51 3.47
C PHE A 60 7.52 15.62 3.26
N LEU A 61 6.25 15.38 3.58
CA LEU A 61 5.17 16.35 3.49
C LEU A 61 5.42 17.56 4.40
N SER A 62 5.89 17.31 5.63
CA SER A 62 6.24 18.38 6.57
C SER A 62 7.39 19.24 6.04
N LEU A 63 8.41 18.61 5.45
CA LEU A 63 9.53 19.33 4.82
C LEU A 63 9.08 20.20 3.64
N TRP A 64 8.15 19.71 2.82
CA TRP A 64 7.56 20.51 1.73
C TRP A 64 6.81 21.72 2.26
N ILE A 65 5.98 21.56 3.29
CA ILE A 65 5.26 22.69 3.90
C ILE A 65 6.26 23.72 4.46
N LEU A 66 7.28 23.27 5.20
CA LEU A 66 8.32 24.17 5.73
C LEU A 66 9.08 24.92 4.63
N THR A 67 9.33 24.25 3.49
CA THR A 67 9.99 24.85 2.32
C THR A 67 9.07 25.87 1.65
N LEU A 68 7.78 25.58 1.53
CA LEU A 68 6.79 26.45 0.89
C LEU A 68 6.45 27.69 1.71
N GLU A 69 6.38 27.59 3.04
CA GLU A 69 6.14 28.72 3.93
C GLU A 69 7.36 29.64 4.09
N ALA A 70 8.47 29.33 3.43
CA ALA A 70 9.75 30.06 3.52
C ALA A 70 10.26 30.24 4.96
N ILE A 71 9.80 29.40 5.90
CA ILE A 71 10.24 29.41 7.31
C ILE A 71 11.75 29.11 7.40
N HIS A 72 12.27 28.31 6.45
CA HIS A 72 13.68 28.00 6.33
C HIS A 72 14.14 28.14 4.88
N PRO A 73 14.60 29.32 4.44
CA PRO A 73 15.08 29.54 3.07
C PRO A 73 16.26 28.62 2.71
N VAL A 74 17.05 28.23 3.72
CA VAL A 74 18.17 27.29 3.64
C VAL A 74 17.78 25.95 3.01
N LEU A 75 16.57 25.44 3.26
CA LEU A 75 16.10 24.17 2.68
C LEU A 75 16.00 24.23 1.14
N ARG A 76 15.83 25.43 0.58
CA ARG A 76 15.76 25.64 -0.86
C ARG A 76 17.13 25.60 -1.54
N GLU A 77 18.18 25.90 -0.79
CA GLU A 77 19.58 25.84 -1.23
C GLU A 77 20.13 24.40 -1.20
N TYR A 78 19.51 23.49 -0.43
CA TYR A 78 19.91 22.08 -0.33
C TYR A 78 18.84 21.13 -0.91
N PRO A 79 18.61 21.15 -2.25
CA PRO A 79 17.65 20.27 -2.91
C PRO A 79 18.00 18.78 -2.73
N ASP A 80 19.28 18.45 -2.49
CA ASP A 80 19.75 17.09 -2.21
C ASP A 80 18.98 16.43 -1.07
N PHE A 81 18.72 17.17 0.02
CA PHE A 81 18.01 16.62 1.17
C PHE A 81 16.56 16.28 0.82
N MET A 82 15.89 17.15 0.07
CA MET A 82 14.52 16.93 -0.42
C MET A 82 14.45 15.75 -1.39
N LEU A 83 15.44 15.61 -2.27
CA LEU A 83 15.58 14.49 -3.19
C LEU A 83 15.77 13.16 -2.45
N ILE A 84 16.64 13.13 -1.43
CA ILE A 84 16.86 11.93 -0.60
C ILE A 84 15.55 11.51 0.09
N MET A 85 14.81 12.48 0.65
CA MET A 85 13.54 12.19 1.33
C MET A 85 12.46 11.70 0.35
N ASP A 86 12.34 12.30 -0.84
CA ASP A 86 11.44 11.77 -1.88
C ASP A 86 11.81 10.34 -2.26
N MET A 87 13.10 10.06 -2.44
CA MET A 87 13.58 8.71 -2.76
C MET A 87 13.21 7.70 -1.69
N LEU A 88 13.39 8.04 -0.41
CA LEU A 88 12.97 7.16 0.69
C LEU A 88 11.46 6.87 0.64
N VAL A 89 10.65 7.90 0.34
CA VAL A 89 9.20 7.73 0.13
C VAL A 89 8.93 6.79 -1.05
N GLN A 90 9.55 6.97 -2.22
CA GLN A 90 9.38 6.09 -3.37
C GLN A 90 9.79 4.64 -3.08
N CYS A 91 10.90 4.45 -2.35
CA CYS A 91 11.39 3.13 -2.00
C CYS A 91 10.43 2.40 -1.06
N SER A 92 9.87 3.13 -0.09
CA SER A 92 8.82 2.58 0.77
C SER A 92 7.55 2.22 -0.03
N ARG A 93 7.20 3.03 -1.05
CA ARG A 93 6.07 2.76 -1.95
C ARG A 93 6.31 1.49 -2.77
N PHE A 94 7.52 1.27 -3.28
CA PHE A 94 7.87 0.01 -3.94
C PHE A 94 7.73 -1.20 -3.02
N LEU A 95 8.12 -1.08 -1.74
CA LEU A 95 7.91 -2.15 -0.75
C LEU A 95 6.41 -2.44 -0.57
N TYR A 96 5.57 -1.41 -0.53
CA TYR A 96 4.11 -1.57 -0.46
C TYR A 96 3.54 -2.25 -1.72
N ASP A 97 4.05 -1.92 -2.90
CA ASP A 97 3.64 -2.51 -4.18
C ASP A 97 4.01 -3.98 -4.27
N VAL A 98 5.25 -4.33 -3.91
CA VAL A 98 5.71 -5.71 -3.80
C VAL A 98 4.84 -6.48 -2.79
N ALA A 99 4.56 -5.90 -1.62
CA ALA A 99 3.72 -6.55 -0.62
C ALA A 99 2.30 -6.81 -1.17
N THR A 100 1.73 -5.84 -1.89
CA THR A 100 0.43 -5.96 -2.55
C THR A 100 0.43 -7.03 -3.63
N LEU A 101 1.46 -7.07 -4.48
CA LEU A 101 1.65 -8.10 -5.50
C LEU A 101 1.74 -9.49 -4.87
N SER A 102 2.53 -9.64 -3.79
CA SER A 102 2.66 -10.90 -3.06
C SER A 102 1.32 -11.39 -2.50
N LEU A 103 0.44 -10.46 -2.13
CA LEU A 103 -0.90 -10.77 -1.66
C LEU A 103 -1.75 -11.36 -2.79
N PHE A 104 -1.77 -10.73 -3.97
CA PHE A 104 -2.48 -11.25 -5.14
C PHE A 104 -1.93 -12.61 -5.58
N VAL A 105 -0.61 -12.74 -5.71
CA VAL A 105 0.05 -13.99 -6.11
C VAL A 105 -0.30 -15.12 -5.14
N ARG A 106 -0.24 -14.89 -3.82
CA ARG A 106 -0.64 -15.91 -2.83
C ARG A 106 -2.09 -16.33 -3.03
N ARG A 107 -3.00 -15.38 -3.25
CA ARG A 107 -4.42 -15.66 -3.39
C ARG A 107 -4.73 -16.41 -4.68
N ILE A 108 -4.06 -16.07 -5.78
CA ILE A 108 -4.09 -16.83 -7.03
C ILE A 108 -3.59 -18.26 -6.80
N SER A 109 -2.46 -18.45 -6.10
CA SER A 109 -1.93 -19.78 -5.78
C SER A 109 -2.91 -20.63 -4.96
N VAL A 110 -3.54 -20.04 -3.93
CA VAL A 110 -4.56 -20.71 -3.12
C VAL A 110 -5.81 -21.06 -3.95
N LEU A 111 -6.20 -20.18 -4.87
CA LEU A 111 -7.34 -20.41 -5.78
C LEU A 111 -7.05 -21.51 -6.81
N LEU A 112 -5.84 -21.56 -7.35
CA LEU A 112 -5.44 -22.56 -8.34
C LEU A 112 -5.22 -23.93 -7.71
N TYR A 113 -4.60 -23.98 -6.53
CA TYR A 113 -4.15 -25.23 -5.89
C TYR A 113 -4.64 -25.35 -4.43
N PRO A 114 -5.94 -25.60 -4.19
CA PRO A 114 -6.50 -25.66 -2.83
C PRO A 114 -5.94 -26.81 -1.97
N LEU A 115 -5.40 -27.86 -2.61
CA LEU A 115 -4.86 -29.04 -1.92
C LEU A 115 -3.37 -28.92 -1.56
N LYS A 116 -2.66 -27.88 -2.04
CA LYS A 116 -1.22 -27.75 -1.76
C LYS A 116 -0.97 -27.37 -0.29
N PRO A 117 0.11 -27.88 0.32
CA PRO A 117 0.43 -27.58 1.71
C PRO A 117 0.70 -26.09 1.90
N LYS A 118 0.17 -25.53 2.99
CA LYS A 118 0.29 -24.09 3.33
C LYS A 118 1.73 -23.59 3.38
N ALA A 119 2.68 -24.47 3.73
CA ALA A 119 4.11 -24.15 3.78
C ALA A 119 4.65 -23.66 2.43
N LEU A 120 4.29 -24.34 1.33
CA LEU A 120 4.77 -24.00 -0.01
C LEU A 120 4.31 -22.60 -0.43
N THR A 121 3.03 -22.28 -0.17
CA THR A 121 2.47 -20.95 -0.46
C THR A 121 3.06 -19.84 0.40
N THR A 122 3.53 -20.18 1.61
CA THR A 122 4.18 -19.21 2.51
C THR A 122 5.61 -18.94 2.05
N GLY A 123 6.35 -19.97 1.62
CA GLY A 123 7.68 -19.81 1.02
C GLY A 123 7.66 -18.92 -0.23
N GLN A 124 6.65 -19.08 -1.10
CA GLN A 124 6.48 -18.22 -2.29
C GLN A 124 6.33 -16.74 -1.93
N VAL A 125 5.54 -16.43 -0.89
CA VAL A 125 5.34 -15.05 -0.42
C VAL A 125 6.62 -14.46 0.13
N VAL A 126 7.33 -15.22 0.99
CA VAL A 126 8.59 -14.77 1.57
C VAL A 126 9.61 -14.52 0.47
N ALA A 127 9.71 -15.41 -0.51
CA ALA A 127 10.57 -15.22 -1.68
C ALA A 127 10.21 -13.97 -2.49
N THR A 128 8.92 -13.72 -2.76
CA THR A 128 8.51 -12.51 -3.49
C THR A 128 8.84 -11.23 -2.73
N VAL A 129 8.65 -11.22 -1.41
CA VAL A 129 9.00 -10.08 -0.57
C VAL A 129 10.51 -9.86 -0.54
N ILE A 130 11.31 -10.91 -0.36
CA ILE A 130 12.77 -10.81 -0.34
C ILE A 130 13.31 -10.29 -1.69
N ILE A 131 12.83 -10.86 -2.79
CA ILE A 131 13.25 -10.44 -4.14
C ILE A 131 12.85 -8.98 -4.37
N GLY A 132 11.64 -8.59 -3.99
CA GLY A 132 11.21 -7.20 -4.12
C GLY A 132 12.02 -6.24 -3.25
N CYS A 133 12.36 -6.61 -2.01
CA CYS A 133 13.27 -5.83 -1.18
C CYS A 133 14.65 -5.68 -1.81
N ALA A 134 15.20 -6.74 -2.42
CA ALA A 134 16.48 -6.70 -3.11
C ALA A 134 16.46 -5.78 -4.34
N VAL A 135 15.37 -5.81 -5.12
CA VAL A 135 15.17 -4.88 -6.24
C VAL A 135 15.11 -3.44 -5.73
N VAL A 136 14.35 -3.16 -4.68
CA VAL A 136 14.28 -1.82 -4.08
C VAL A 136 15.65 -1.36 -3.60
N ALA A 137 16.42 -2.22 -2.93
CA ALA A 137 17.76 -1.91 -2.47
C ALA A 137 18.72 -1.59 -3.63
N ALA A 138 18.68 -2.38 -4.72
CA ALA A 138 19.48 -2.14 -5.91
C ALA A 138 19.15 -0.79 -6.57
N VAL A 139 17.86 -0.43 -6.59
CA VAL A 139 17.40 0.86 -7.11
C VAL A 139 17.92 1.99 -6.24
N VAL A 140 17.71 1.93 -4.93
CA VAL A 140 18.25 2.91 -3.96
C VAL A 140 19.74 3.11 -4.18
N GLN A 141 20.49 2.01 -4.33
CA GLN A 141 21.94 2.06 -4.49
C GLN A 141 22.34 2.73 -5.81
N LEU A 142 21.73 2.36 -6.93
CA LEU A 142 21.97 3.02 -8.22
C LEU A 142 21.62 4.50 -8.17
N TYR A 143 20.58 4.88 -7.44
CA TYR A 143 20.20 6.28 -7.26
C TYR A 143 21.18 7.05 -6.40
N ALA A 144 21.54 6.51 -5.23
CA ALA A 144 22.49 7.13 -4.32
C ALA A 144 23.81 7.45 -5.03
N LEU A 145 24.28 6.57 -5.92
CA LEU A 145 25.49 6.79 -6.70
C LEU A 145 25.36 7.88 -7.77
N ASN A 146 24.15 8.17 -8.25
CA ASN A 146 23.89 9.13 -9.34
C ASN A 146 23.38 10.50 -8.86
N ILE A 147 22.96 10.64 -7.61
CA ILE A 147 22.42 11.90 -7.08
C ILE A 147 23.53 12.91 -6.81
N PHE A 148 24.63 12.48 -6.18
CA PHE A 148 25.75 13.35 -5.83
C PHE A 148 26.53 13.78 -7.08
N GLY A 149 26.45 15.06 -7.44
CA GLY A 149 27.32 15.61 -8.48
C GLY A 149 26.87 16.93 -9.10
N ASP A 150 25.55 17.13 -9.26
CA ASP A 150 25.01 18.35 -9.88
C ASP A 150 23.60 18.62 -9.36
N THR A 151 23.50 19.46 -8.32
CA THR A 151 22.21 19.96 -7.85
C THR A 151 22.06 21.45 -8.10
N THR A 152 21.05 21.78 -8.92
CA THR A 152 20.56 23.14 -9.07
C THR A 152 19.51 23.46 -8.01
N PRO A 153 19.45 24.71 -7.51
CA PRO A 153 18.45 25.12 -6.52
C PRO A 153 17.02 24.95 -7.06
N ILE A 154 16.06 24.80 -6.14
CA ILE A 154 14.65 24.58 -6.50
C ILE A 154 14.09 25.83 -7.21
N PRO A 155 13.63 25.71 -8.48
CA PRO A 155 13.18 26.86 -9.26
C PRO A 155 11.97 27.56 -8.63
N GLU A 156 11.81 28.85 -8.90
CA GLU A 156 10.63 29.62 -8.50
C GLU A 156 9.35 29.07 -9.15
N GLY A 157 8.28 29.00 -8.36
CA GLY A 157 7.01 28.41 -8.79
C GLY A 157 6.98 26.87 -8.77
N CYS A 158 8.01 26.20 -8.25
CA CYS A 158 8.02 24.75 -8.10
C CYS A 158 7.43 24.32 -6.75
N PHE A 159 6.24 23.69 -6.78
CA PHE A 159 5.48 23.30 -5.59
C PHE A 159 5.50 21.79 -5.29
N SER A 160 6.24 20.99 -6.06
CA SER A 160 6.32 19.53 -5.88
C SER A 160 7.67 18.98 -6.33
N GLY A 161 7.99 17.73 -5.96
CA GLY A 161 9.23 17.10 -6.44
C GLY A 161 9.27 17.00 -7.96
N LEU A 162 8.13 16.83 -8.62
CA LEU A 162 8.05 16.55 -10.06
C LEU A 162 8.43 17.75 -10.94
N CYS A 163 8.46 18.98 -10.42
CA CYS A 163 8.92 20.15 -11.17
C CYS A 163 10.45 20.35 -11.13
N MET A 164 11.20 19.59 -10.31
CA MET A 164 12.66 19.70 -10.30
C MET A 164 13.26 19.05 -11.56
N PRO A 165 14.15 19.73 -12.30
CA PRO A 165 14.74 19.20 -13.53
C PRO A 165 15.59 17.94 -13.29
N GLN A 166 16.26 17.85 -12.13
CA GLN A 166 17.07 16.68 -11.75
C GLN A 166 16.21 15.43 -11.66
N MET A 167 14.93 15.58 -11.27
CA MET A 167 14.01 14.46 -11.15
C MET A 167 13.71 13.88 -12.53
N LYS A 168 13.57 14.69 -13.59
CA LYS A 168 13.21 14.19 -14.92
C LYS A 168 14.23 13.21 -15.51
N SER A 169 15.51 13.55 -15.47
CA SER A 169 16.55 12.66 -16.03
C SER A 169 16.77 11.44 -15.14
N LYS A 170 16.93 11.67 -13.83
CA LYS A 170 17.31 10.61 -12.90
C LYS A 170 16.15 9.65 -12.61
N TYR A 171 14.88 10.11 -12.55
CA TYR A 171 13.73 9.24 -12.19
C TYR A 171 13.29 8.25 -13.26
N THR A 172 13.88 8.28 -14.46
CA THR A 172 13.47 7.40 -15.56
C THR A 172 13.44 5.92 -15.13
N LEU A 173 14.45 5.46 -14.38
CA LEU A 173 14.50 4.08 -13.88
C LEU A 173 13.41 3.77 -12.83
N ALA A 174 13.27 4.62 -11.81
CA ALA A 174 12.23 4.48 -10.78
C ALA A 174 10.83 4.51 -11.39
N PHE A 175 10.61 5.37 -12.39
CA PHE A 175 9.36 5.44 -13.14
C PHE A 175 9.09 4.16 -13.93
N ILE A 176 10.08 3.65 -14.68
CA ILE A 176 9.96 2.37 -15.40
C ILE A 176 9.63 1.24 -14.44
N LEU A 177 10.35 1.14 -13.32
CA LEU A 177 10.10 0.09 -12.32
C LEU A 177 8.73 0.21 -11.68
N ARG A 178 8.28 1.44 -11.42
CA ARG A 178 6.91 1.71 -10.93
C ARG A 178 5.87 1.25 -11.95
N LEU A 179 6.06 1.55 -13.23
CA LEU A 179 5.17 1.09 -14.29
C LEU A 179 5.14 -0.44 -14.39
N VAL A 180 6.30 -1.10 -14.32
CA VAL A 180 6.41 -2.56 -14.35
C VAL A 180 5.68 -3.19 -13.16
N LEU A 181 5.89 -2.67 -11.94
CA LEU A 181 5.22 -3.15 -10.73
C LEU A 181 3.70 -2.91 -10.80
N THR A 182 3.28 -1.72 -11.21
CA THR A 182 1.86 -1.38 -11.35
C THR A 182 1.17 -2.28 -12.38
N THR A 183 1.81 -2.49 -13.53
CA THR A 183 1.32 -3.41 -14.58
C THR A 183 1.24 -4.84 -14.05
N SER A 184 2.25 -5.29 -13.31
CA SER A 184 2.26 -6.63 -12.70
C SER A 184 1.11 -6.81 -11.70
N ILE A 185 0.81 -5.79 -10.89
CA ILE A 185 -0.31 -5.80 -9.96
C ILE A 185 -1.64 -5.81 -10.69
N ILE A 186 -1.75 -5.08 -11.81
CA ILE A 186 -2.96 -5.08 -12.64
C ILE A 186 -3.19 -6.48 -13.23
N VAL A 187 -2.16 -7.10 -13.83
CA VAL A 187 -2.24 -8.44 -14.40
C VAL A 187 -2.58 -9.49 -13.32
N ALA A 188 -1.96 -9.40 -12.15
CA ALA A 188 -2.26 -10.29 -11.03
C ALA A 188 -3.69 -10.07 -10.53
N GLY A 189 -4.13 -8.82 -10.39
CA GLY A 189 -5.47 -8.46 -9.93
C GLY A 189 -6.57 -8.90 -10.90
N THR A 190 -6.39 -8.71 -12.21
CA THR A 190 -7.33 -9.20 -13.23
C THR A 190 -7.39 -10.72 -13.25
N THR A 191 -6.24 -11.39 -13.18
CA THR A 191 -6.17 -12.86 -13.08
C THR A 191 -6.91 -13.35 -11.83
N PHE A 192 -6.71 -12.69 -10.69
CA PHE A 192 -7.44 -12.99 -9.45
C PHE A 192 -8.95 -12.83 -9.61
N LEU A 193 -9.42 -11.74 -10.23
CA LEU A 193 -10.84 -11.51 -10.47
C LEU A 193 -11.47 -12.57 -11.39
N ILE A 194 -10.80 -12.93 -12.48
CA ILE A 194 -11.25 -13.97 -13.41
C ILE A 194 -11.36 -15.32 -12.69
N LEU A 195 -10.33 -15.69 -11.92
CA LEU A 195 -10.33 -16.93 -11.14
C LEU A 195 -11.41 -16.93 -10.07
N LEU A 196 -11.63 -15.80 -9.41
CA LEU A 196 -12.66 -15.66 -8.39
C LEU A 196 -14.07 -15.82 -8.99
N HIS A 197 -14.31 -15.23 -10.17
CA HIS A 197 -15.57 -15.39 -10.89
C HIS A 197 -15.79 -16.85 -11.33
N LYS A 198 -14.76 -17.48 -11.91
CA LYS A 198 -14.84 -18.87 -12.38
C LYS A 198 -15.00 -19.89 -11.25
N LYS A 199 -14.39 -19.64 -10.09
CA LYS A 199 -14.38 -20.57 -8.94
C LYS A 199 -15.29 -20.14 -7.78
N ASN A 200 -16.26 -19.26 -8.04
CA ASN A 200 -17.12 -18.67 -7.01
C ASN A 200 -17.89 -19.71 -6.16
N LEU A 201 -18.07 -20.93 -6.69
CA LEU A 201 -18.76 -22.04 -6.03
C LEU A 201 -17.90 -22.82 -5.01
N VAL A 202 -16.57 -22.67 -5.02
CA VAL A 202 -15.66 -23.54 -4.22
C VAL A 202 -15.41 -22.97 -2.81
N PHE A 203 -15.63 -21.68 -2.58
CA PHE A 203 -15.31 -21.03 -1.30
C PHE A 203 -16.54 -20.86 -0.42
N LYS A 204 -16.71 -21.78 0.56
CA LYS A 204 -17.79 -21.70 1.56
C LYS A 204 -17.42 -20.90 2.83
N SER A 205 -16.15 -20.57 3.05
CA SER A 205 -15.73 -19.86 4.25
C SER A 205 -16.08 -18.37 4.20
N ALA A 206 -16.92 -17.91 5.12
CA ALA A 206 -17.27 -16.50 5.27
C ALA A 206 -16.06 -15.58 5.50
N ALA A 207 -14.94 -16.13 5.99
CA ALA A 207 -13.71 -15.38 6.17
C ALA A 207 -13.01 -15.10 4.83
N ASP A 208 -12.94 -16.08 3.94
CA ASP A 208 -12.31 -15.92 2.62
C ASP A 208 -13.10 -14.98 1.73
N LEU A 209 -14.43 -15.05 1.77
CA LEU A 209 -15.29 -14.11 1.03
C LEU A 209 -15.00 -12.65 1.39
N ARG A 210 -14.81 -12.36 2.69
CA ARG A 210 -14.48 -11.00 3.16
C ARG A 210 -13.11 -10.54 2.68
N VAL A 211 -12.12 -11.42 2.71
CA VAL A 211 -10.77 -11.07 2.25
C VAL A 211 -10.76 -10.89 0.73
N ASN A 212 -11.44 -11.75 -0.02
CA ASN A 212 -11.54 -11.60 -1.48
C ASN A 212 -12.22 -10.28 -1.83
N LYS A 213 -13.30 -9.92 -1.15
CA LYS A 213 -13.96 -8.62 -1.34
C LYS A 213 -13.06 -7.43 -0.99
N MET A 214 -12.26 -7.53 0.08
CA MET A 214 -11.25 -6.50 0.39
C MET A 214 -10.26 -6.34 -0.76
N LEU A 215 -9.74 -7.42 -1.33
CA LEU A 215 -8.78 -7.37 -2.43
C LEU A 215 -9.36 -6.81 -3.72
N GLN A 216 -10.63 -7.08 -3.99
CA GLN A 216 -11.36 -6.42 -5.08
C GLN A 216 -11.34 -4.90 -4.90
N TYR A 217 -11.66 -4.40 -3.69
CA TYR A 217 -11.62 -2.96 -3.43
C TYR A 217 -10.22 -2.37 -3.56
N VAL A 218 -9.19 -3.03 -3.02
CA VAL A 218 -7.79 -2.57 -3.17
C VAL A 218 -7.41 -2.48 -4.64
N PHE A 219 -7.76 -3.49 -5.44
CA PHE A 219 -7.54 -3.49 -6.88
C PHE A 219 -8.25 -2.32 -7.59
N TYR A 220 -9.53 -2.08 -7.29
CA TYR A 220 -10.28 -0.98 -7.90
C TYR A 220 -9.73 0.39 -7.49
N LEU A 221 -9.39 0.57 -6.21
CA LEU A 221 -8.77 1.80 -5.72
C LEU A 221 -7.47 2.09 -6.47
N ARG A 222 -6.65 1.07 -6.69
CA ARG A 222 -5.40 1.22 -7.41
C ARG A 222 -5.59 1.62 -8.87
N ILE A 223 -6.58 1.06 -9.55
CA ILE A 223 -6.92 1.50 -10.92
C ILE A 223 -7.34 2.98 -10.93
N VAL A 224 -8.26 3.35 -10.04
CA VAL A 224 -8.87 4.69 -10.05
C VAL A 224 -7.89 5.78 -9.61
N ILE A 225 -7.08 5.50 -8.59
CA ILE A 225 -6.26 6.51 -7.91
C ILE A 225 -4.84 6.57 -8.47
N GLU A 226 -4.30 5.46 -8.97
CA GLU A 226 -2.92 5.42 -9.48
C GLU A 226 -2.86 5.27 -11.00
N LEU A 227 -3.47 4.22 -11.55
CA LEU A 227 -3.33 3.92 -12.98
C LEU A 227 -3.95 4.99 -13.86
N ILE A 228 -5.22 5.35 -13.62
CA ILE A 228 -5.94 6.31 -14.47
C ILE A 228 -5.22 7.68 -14.48
N PRO A 229 -4.89 8.29 -13.32
CA PRO A 229 -4.15 9.56 -13.32
C PRO A 229 -2.78 9.46 -13.99
N SER A 230 -2.04 8.36 -13.77
CA SER A 230 -0.72 8.17 -14.41
C SER A 230 -0.82 8.05 -15.93
N LEU A 231 -1.85 7.37 -16.45
CA LEU A 231 -2.09 7.25 -17.89
C LEU A 231 -2.50 8.60 -18.48
N LEU A 232 -3.40 9.33 -17.80
CA LEU A 232 -3.83 10.66 -18.24
C LEU A 232 -2.65 11.65 -18.28
N ASP A 233 -1.81 11.66 -17.25
CA ASP A 233 -0.62 12.51 -17.20
C ASP A 233 0.37 12.16 -18.33
N THR A 234 0.57 10.86 -18.61
CA THR A 234 1.41 10.41 -19.73
C THR A 234 0.84 10.85 -21.08
N ILE A 235 -0.46 10.67 -21.31
CA ILE A 235 -1.12 11.08 -22.55
C ILE A 235 -1.01 12.59 -22.73
N LEU A 236 -1.32 13.39 -21.71
CA LEU A 236 -1.27 14.86 -21.79
C LEU A 236 0.16 15.39 -21.98
N LEU A 237 1.13 14.77 -21.32
CA LEU A 237 2.54 15.12 -21.48
C LEU A 237 3.00 14.91 -22.94
N HIS A 238 2.59 13.82 -23.58
CA HIS A 238 2.97 13.53 -24.97
C HIS A 238 2.14 14.27 -26.02
N THR A 239 0.89 14.64 -25.73
CA THR A 239 -0.02 15.26 -26.71
C THR A 239 -0.04 16.78 -26.63
N VAL A 240 -0.06 17.35 -25.42
CA VAL A 240 -0.20 18.79 -25.19
C VAL A 240 1.06 19.39 -24.56
N THR A 241 2.07 18.59 -24.22
CA THR A 241 3.30 19.01 -23.49
C THR A 241 3.04 19.61 -22.10
N VAL A 242 1.83 19.38 -21.57
CA VAL A 242 1.43 19.82 -20.23
C VAL A 242 1.45 18.62 -19.30
N SER A 243 2.13 18.75 -18.16
CA SER A 243 2.06 17.76 -17.09
C SER A 243 0.97 18.16 -16.09
N ILE A 244 0.07 17.22 -15.79
CA ILE A 244 -0.90 17.37 -14.70
C ILE A 244 -0.13 17.53 -13.38
N ALA A 245 0.92 16.73 -13.19
CA ALA A 245 1.74 16.77 -11.98
C ALA A 245 2.39 18.13 -11.72
N SER A 246 2.80 18.86 -12.76
CA SER A 246 3.31 20.21 -12.59
C SER A 246 2.23 21.23 -12.25
N THR A 247 0.98 20.94 -12.62
CA THR A 247 -0.13 21.89 -12.54
C THR A 247 -0.92 21.71 -11.25
N ILE A 248 -1.44 20.50 -11.00
CA ILE A 248 -2.31 20.21 -9.85
C ILE A 248 -1.50 20.10 -8.56
N GLY A 249 -0.23 19.66 -8.66
CA GLY A 249 0.65 19.46 -7.53
C GLY A 249 0.89 17.96 -7.25
N PRO A 250 1.23 17.59 -6.00
CA PRO A 250 1.60 16.24 -5.57
C PRO A 250 0.40 15.24 -5.51
N TYR A 251 -0.47 15.21 -6.52
CA TYR A 251 -1.67 14.36 -6.54
C TYR A 251 -1.35 12.87 -6.30
N THR A 252 -0.17 12.42 -6.71
CA THR A 252 0.28 11.02 -6.52
C THR A 252 0.53 10.67 -5.05
N VAL A 253 0.88 11.65 -4.21
CA VAL A 253 1.10 11.49 -2.77
C VAL A 253 -0.25 11.45 -2.04
N VAL A 254 -1.17 12.35 -2.40
CA VAL A 254 -2.54 12.34 -1.88
C VAL A 254 -3.25 11.03 -2.24
N GLY A 255 -3.18 10.63 -3.50
CA GLY A 255 -3.77 9.37 -3.96
C GLY A 255 -3.23 8.16 -3.20
N TYR A 256 -1.92 8.12 -2.97
CA TYR A 256 -1.31 7.05 -2.19
C TYR A 256 -1.77 7.04 -0.73
N ALA A 257 -1.92 8.21 -0.10
CA ALA A 257 -2.48 8.33 1.25
C ALA A 257 -3.94 7.85 1.31
N ILE A 258 -4.77 8.18 0.31
CA ILE A 258 -6.16 7.70 0.19
C ILE A 258 -6.19 6.17 0.05
N GLU A 259 -5.35 5.59 -0.80
CA GLU A 259 -5.28 4.14 -1.00
C GLU A 259 -4.91 3.42 0.30
N CYS A 260 -3.88 3.90 0.99
CA CYS A 260 -3.43 3.37 2.28
C CYS A 260 -4.53 3.46 3.34
N PHE A 261 -5.16 4.63 3.47
CA PHE A 261 -6.25 4.87 4.40
C PHE A 261 -7.44 3.95 4.12
N ALA A 262 -7.90 3.88 2.87
CA ALA A 262 -9.05 3.08 2.47
C ALA A 262 -8.77 1.58 2.67
N SER A 263 -7.59 1.10 2.30
CA SER A 263 -7.18 -0.29 2.50
C SER A 263 -7.15 -0.68 3.98
N THR A 264 -6.59 0.20 4.82
CA THR A 264 -6.53 0.04 6.27
C THR A 264 -7.92 0.04 6.90
N PHE A 265 -8.77 0.97 6.49
CA PHE A 265 -10.14 1.10 6.96
C PHE A 265 -10.99 -0.12 6.60
N LEU A 266 -10.89 -0.60 5.35
CA LEU A 266 -11.56 -1.82 4.91
C LEU A 266 -11.12 -3.01 5.75
N TYR A 267 -9.83 -3.12 6.05
CA TYR A 267 -9.32 -4.17 6.90
C TYR A 267 -9.84 -4.10 8.33
N TYR A 268 -9.85 -2.90 8.93
CA TYR A 268 -10.43 -2.68 10.24
C TYR A 268 -11.91 -3.10 10.29
N LYS A 269 -12.70 -2.81 9.24
CA LYS A 269 -14.09 -3.28 9.11
C LYS A 269 -14.20 -4.80 9.00
N VAL A 270 -13.28 -5.47 8.31
CA VAL A 270 -13.27 -6.95 8.22
C VAL A 270 -12.95 -7.58 9.57
N LEU A 271 -12.02 -7.01 10.33
CA LEU A 271 -11.62 -7.52 11.65
C LEU A 271 -12.66 -7.28 12.73
N SER A 272 -13.24 -6.08 12.80
CA SER A 272 -14.24 -5.73 13.83
C SER A 272 -15.45 -6.67 13.82
N LYS A 273 -15.84 -7.20 12.66
CA LYS A 273 -16.95 -8.15 12.53
C LYS A 273 -16.63 -9.58 13.03
N LYS A 274 -15.39 -9.92 13.36
CA LYS A 274 -15.04 -11.25 13.91
C LYS A 274 -15.31 -11.36 15.40
N THR A 275 -15.14 -10.28 16.15
CA THR A 275 -15.21 -10.30 17.62
C THR A 275 -16.64 -10.52 18.16
N TYR A 276 -17.67 -10.19 17.38
CA TYR A 276 -19.06 -10.28 17.84
C TYR A 276 -19.62 -11.71 17.95
N LYS A 277 -19.02 -12.71 17.28
CA LYS A 277 -19.59 -14.07 17.20
C LYS A 277 -19.09 -15.08 18.24
N ILE A 278 -18.19 -14.70 19.16
CA ILE A 278 -17.64 -15.63 20.15
C ILE A 278 -18.50 -15.69 21.44
N GLY A 279 -19.45 -14.78 21.62
CA GLY A 279 -20.34 -14.74 22.80
C GLY A 279 -21.47 -15.79 22.81
N THR A 280 -21.84 -16.36 21.67
CA THR A 280 -23.03 -17.24 21.58
C THR A 280 -22.73 -18.73 21.43
N THR A 281 -21.50 -19.13 21.06
CA THR A 281 -21.15 -20.56 20.91
C THR A 281 -20.81 -21.26 22.22
N LYS A 282 -20.52 -20.52 23.31
CA LYS A 282 -20.32 -21.13 24.64
C LYS A 282 -21.60 -21.76 25.20
N LYS A 283 -22.80 -21.33 24.77
CA LYS A 283 -24.08 -21.96 25.18
C LYS A 283 -24.36 -23.30 24.49
N TYR A 284 -23.88 -23.51 23.26
CA TYR A 284 -24.14 -24.77 22.54
C TYR A 284 -23.28 -25.94 23.02
N TYR A 285 -22.03 -25.68 23.44
CA TYR A 285 -21.20 -26.72 24.06
C TYR A 285 -21.60 -27.03 25.50
N ALA A 286 -22.22 -26.09 26.23
CA ALA A 286 -22.81 -26.37 27.54
C ALA A 286 -24.08 -27.23 27.44
N TRP A 287 -24.88 -27.07 26.38
CA TRP A 287 -26.09 -27.88 26.14
C TRP A 287 -25.76 -29.32 25.76
N TRP A 288 -24.74 -29.56 24.92
CA TRP A 288 -24.33 -30.94 24.57
C TRP A 288 -23.70 -31.70 25.73
N ARG A 289 -23.06 -31.01 26.69
CA ARG A 289 -22.46 -31.66 27.86
C ARG A 289 -23.48 -32.07 28.92
N SER A 290 -24.69 -31.49 28.93
CA SER A 290 -25.75 -31.88 29.88
C SER A 290 -26.65 -33.02 29.38
N LYS A 291 -26.49 -33.47 28.12
CA LYS A 291 -27.28 -34.58 27.55
C LYS A 291 -26.47 -35.87 27.30
N GLY A 292 -25.17 -35.87 27.54
CA GLY A 292 -24.29 -37.03 27.32
C GLY A 292 -24.09 -37.96 28.51
N THR A 293 -24.84 -37.81 29.61
CA THR A 293 -24.62 -38.56 30.86
C THR A 293 -25.73 -39.57 31.20
N LEU A 294 -26.53 -39.99 30.22
CA LEU A 294 -27.50 -41.09 30.40
C LEU A 294 -27.43 -42.06 29.21
N ALA A 295 -26.57 -43.08 29.33
CA ALA A 295 -26.75 -44.40 28.71
C ALA A 295 -25.56 -45.32 29.10
N THR A 296 -25.51 -45.70 30.37
CA THR A 296 -24.80 -46.91 30.80
C THR A 296 -25.72 -47.68 31.74
N THR A 297 -26.59 -48.50 31.17
CA THR A 297 -27.27 -49.58 31.87
C THR A 297 -27.64 -50.65 30.86
N THR A 298 -27.19 -51.88 31.16
CA THR A 298 -27.80 -53.20 30.86
C THR A 298 -27.86 -53.60 29.38
N GLU A 299 -27.37 -54.75 28.93
CA GLU A 299 -27.06 -56.07 29.54
C GLU A 299 -25.83 -56.71 28.88
#